data_AF-A0A101S4K4-F1
#
_entry.id   AF-A0A101S4K4-F1
#
_cell.length_a   1.000
_cell.length_b   1.000
_cell.length_c   1.000
_cell.angle_alpha   90.00
_cell.angle_beta   90.00
_cell.angle_gamma   90.00
#
_symmetry.space_group_name_H-M   'P 1'
#
loop_
_entity.id
_entity.type
_entity.pdbx_description
1 polymer ?
#
loop_
_entity_poly.entity_id
_entity_poly.type
_entity_poly.pdbx_seq_one_letter_code
_entity_poly.pdbx_strand_id
1 'polypeptide(L)'
;MWVEGRTGDTTNQNFFKHGTAKVITAVSATAGANGKRTSTYTKEQAVWTGVRDIERPYGFAAFTVDPGRHAGDTTRMHVTYYDVNKPGGDLSVFETFTLHRRRSDGHTG
;
A
#
# COMPACT_ATOMS: atom_id res chain seq x y z
N MET A 1 -14.26 -4.79 16.09
CA MET A 1 -13.23 -4.14 15.28
C MET A 1 -11.93 -4.26 16.06
N TRP A 2 -10.98 -5.05 15.58
CA TRP A 2 -9.66 -5.16 16.21
C TRP A 2 -8.66 -4.59 15.21
N VAL A 3 -7.88 -3.60 15.64
CA VAL A 3 -6.77 -3.05 14.86
C VAL A 3 -5.53 -3.18 15.73
N GLU A 4 -4.58 -3.99 15.28
CA GLU A 4 -3.23 -4.01 15.84
C GLU A 4 -2.37 -3.01 15.06
N GLY A 5 -1.81 -2.01 15.75
CA GLY A 5 -0.88 -1.04 15.19
C GLY A 5 0.48 -1.16 15.88
N ARG A 6 1.49 -1.66 15.16
CA ARG A 6 2.90 -1.60 15.59
C ARG A 6 3.53 -0.32 15.05
N THR A 7 3.93 0.59 15.93
CA THR A 7 4.63 1.82 15.54
C THR A 7 6.14 1.57 15.52
N GLY A 8 6.73 1.61 14.32
CA GLY A 8 8.18 1.77 14.13
C GLY A 8 8.49 3.20 13.69
N ASP A 9 9.72 3.66 13.91
CA ASP A 9 10.18 4.99 13.50
C ASP A 9 9.84 5.27 12.03
N THR A 10 9.22 6.42 11.79
CA THR A 10 8.62 6.76 10.48
C THR A 10 9.67 7.44 9.59
N THR A 11 9.85 6.92 8.37
CA THR A 11 10.84 7.42 7.38
C THR A 11 10.18 8.16 6.24
N ASN A 12 8.97 8.68 6.47
CA ASN A 12 8.05 9.11 5.43
C ASN A 12 8.58 10.34 4.68
N GLN A 13 9.40 11.14 5.35
CA GLN A 13 10.13 12.27 4.75
C GLN A 13 11.28 11.86 3.82
N ASN A 14 11.68 10.58 3.83
CA ASN A 14 12.72 10.02 2.96
C ASN A 14 12.15 9.47 1.64
N PHE A 15 10.84 9.54 1.42
CA PHE A 15 10.27 9.13 0.14
C PHE A 15 10.69 10.06 -1.00
N PHE A 16 10.89 9.48 -2.18
CA PHE A 16 11.15 10.26 -3.40
C PHE A 16 9.91 11.09 -3.75
N LYS A 17 10.08 12.42 -3.81
CA LYS A 17 9.00 13.40 -3.90
C LYS A 17 8.38 13.59 -5.29
N HIS A 18 8.96 13.01 -6.34
CA HIS A 18 8.59 13.28 -7.74
C HIS A 18 7.97 12.09 -8.47
N GLY A 19 7.16 11.26 -7.79
CA GLY A 19 6.57 10.08 -8.43
C GLY A 19 7.62 9.08 -8.94
N THR A 20 8.81 9.08 -8.35
CA THR A 20 9.90 8.16 -8.67
C THR A 20 10.09 7.16 -7.54
N ALA A 21 10.71 6.03 -7.84
CA ALA A 21 11.07 5.02 -6.84
C ALA A 21 12.49 4.52 -7.07
N LYS A 22 13.13 4.07 -6.00
CA LYS A 22 14.37 3.31 -6.04
C LYS A 22 14.02 1.84 -5.91
N VAL A 23 14.13 1.11 -7.01
CA VAL A 23 13.78 -0.30 -7.11
C VAL A 23 15.03 -1.17 -7.08
N ILE A 24 14.93 -2.35 -6.48
CA ILE A 24 15.98 -3.37 -6.59
C ILE A 24 15.73 -4.15 -7.86
N THR A 25 16.70 -4.15 -8.77
CA THR A 25 16.59 -4.84 -10.08
C THR A 25 17.46 -6.08 -10.16
N ALA A 26 18.48 -6.17 -9.31
CA ALA A 26 19.33 -7.35 -9.19
C ALA A 26 19.96 -7.43 -7.80
N VAL A 27 20.56 -8.58 -7.52
CA VAL A 27 21.44 -8.80 -6.37
C VAL A 27 22.74 -9.42 -6.85
N SER A 28 23.82 -9.23 -6.12
CA SER A 28 25.11 -9.90 -6.41
C SER A 28 24.94 -11.42 -6.45
N ALA A 29 25.71 -12.09 -7.32
CA ALA A 29 25.65 -13.54 -7.48
C ALA A 29 26.00 -14.29 -6.19
N THR A 30 26.98 -13.77 -5.44
CA THR A 30 27.43 -14.31 -4.15
C THR A 30 27.15 -13.33 -3.01
N ALA A 31 27.02 -13.88 -1.80
CA ALA A 31 26.91 -13.09 -0.59
C ALA A 31 28.29 -12.58 -0.15
N GLY A 32 28.34 -11.37 0.42
CA GLY A 32 29.56 -10.80 0.98
C GLY A 32 29.93 -11.42 2.33
N ALA A 33 31.02 -10.94 2.93
CA ALA A 33 31.54 -11.42 4.21
C ALA A 33 30.54 -11.29 5.39
N ASN A 34 29.55 -10.40 5.26
CA ASN A 34 28.46 -10.22 6.22
C ASN A 34 27.26 -11.16 5.97
N GLY A 35 27.40 -12.13 5.05
CA GLY A 35 26.35 -13.08 4.67
C GLY A 35 25.22 -12.50 3.83
N LYS A 36 25.30 -11.21 3.43
CA LYS A 36 24.26 -10.53 2.65
C LYS A 36 24.69 -10.33 1.21
N ARG A 37 23.74 -10.45 0.27
CA ARG A 37 23.94 -10.08 -1.14
C ARG A 37 23.78 -8.57 -1.30
N THR A 38 24.60 -7.98 -2.17
CA THR A 38 24.53 -6.55 -2.47
C THR A 38 23.44 -6.29 -3.49
N SER A 39 22.49 -5.42 -3.17
CA SER A 39 21.41 -5.03 -4.09
C SER A 39 21.89 -4.01 -5.12
N THR A 40 21.55 -4.23 -6.38
CA THR A 40 21.62 -3.22 -7.45
C THR A 40 20.32 -2.45 -7.47
N TYR A 41 20.42 -1.12 -7.46
CA TYR A 41 19.27 -0.24 -7.46
C TYR A 41 19.17 0.56 -8.76
N THR A 42 17.95 0.67 -9.27
CA THR A 42 17.62 1.57 -10.39
C THR A 42 16.60 2.60 -9.90
N LYS A 43 16.69 3.82 -10.43
CA LYS A 43 15.65 4.84 -10.25
C LYS A 43 14.70 4.77 -11.43
N GLU A 44 13.40 4.68 -11.16
CA GLU A 44 12.37 4.62 -12.20
C GLU A 44 11.21 5.58 -11.91
N GLN A 45 10.41 5.85 -12.93
CA GLN A 45 9.10 6.48 -12.77
C GLN A 45 8.14 5.46 -12.15
N ALA A 46 7.60 5.77 -10.98
CA ALA A 46 6.74 4.89 -10.21
C ALA A 46 5.28 5.03 -10.66
N VAL A 47 5.00 4.80 -11.95
CA VAL A 47 3.62 4.88 -12.50
C VAL A 47 2.66 3.87 -11.86
N TRP A 48 3.20 2.86 -11.17
CA TRP A 48 2.47 1.89 -10.37
C TRP A 48 2.06 2.38 -8.98
N THR A 49 2.56 3.54 -8.53
CA THR A 49 2.15 4.13 -7.25
C THR A 49 0.88 4.95 -7.47
N GLY A 50 -0.20 4.60 -6.75
CA GLY A 50 -1.47 5.33 -6.85
C GLY A 50 -1.44 6.65 -6.07
N VAL A 51 -1.49 6.56 -4.75
CA VAL A 51 -1.45 7.73 -3.85
C VAL A 51 -0.39 7.50 -2.78
N ARG A 52 0.31 8.56 -2.38
CA ARG A 52 1.36 8.52 -1.35
C ARG A 52 1.17 9.71 -0.42
N ASP A 53 1.03 9.44 0.87
CA ASP A 53 1.11 10.48 1.89
C ASP A 53 2.57 10.66 2.33
N ILE A 54 3.13 11.84 2.06
CA ILE A 54 4.50 12.22 2.41
C ILE A 54 4.51 13.07 3.69
N GLU A 55 3.36 13.65 4.05
CA GLU A 55 3.24 14.65 5.10
C GLU A 55 2.81 14.04 6.43
N ARG A 56 1.87 13.08 6.41
CA ARG A 56 1.25 12.57 7.63
C ARG A 56 1.71 11.13 7.88
N PRO A 57 2.41 10.89 9.00
CA PRO A 57 3.04 9.60 9.20
C PRO A 57 2.11 8.48 9.66
N TYR A 58 0.91 8.84 10.10
CA TYR A 58 -0.04 7.95 10.72
C TYR A 58 -1.42 8.09 10.09
N GLY A 59 -1.98 6.95 9.73
CA GLY A 59 -3.30 6.83 9.16
C GLY A 59 -3.74 5.38 9.15
N PHE A 60 -4.99 5.13 8.81
CA PHE A 60 -5.50 3.78 8.58
C PHE A 60 -6.49 3.76 7.42
N ALA A 61 -6.61 2.60 6.77
CA ALA A 61 -7.60 2.38 5.73
C ALA A 61 -8.81 1.63 6.29
N ALA A 62 -10.01 2.16 6.07
CA ALA A 62 -11.26 1.46 6.29
C ALA A 62 -11.72 0.80 4.97
N PHE A 63 -12.18 -0.45 5.06
CA PHE A 63 -12.62 -1.24 3.92
C PHE A 63 -14.08 -1.62 4.08
N THR A 64 -14.91 -1.27 3.08
CA THR A 64 -16.27 -1.78 2.94
C THR A 64 -16.32 -2.70 1.73
N VAL A 65 -16.68 -3.95 1.94
CA VAL A 65 -16.66 -4.98 0.90
C VAL A 65 -18.09 -5.35 0.51
N ASP A 66 -18.41 -5.18 -0.77
CA ASP A 66 -19.56 -5.79 -1.44
C ASP A 66 -19.05 -7.00 -2.26
N PRO A 67 -19.27 -8.24 -1.80
CA PRO A 67 -18.79 -9.43 -2.51
C PRO A 67 -19.62 -9.79 -3.75
N GLY A 68 -20.70 -9.06 -4.08
CA GLY A 68 -21.69 -9.50 -5.05
C GLY A 68 -22.58 -10.63 -4.51
N ARG A 69 -23.59 -11.03 -5.28
CA ARG A 69 -24.65 -11.97 -4.84
C ARG A 69 -24.49 -13.37 -5.40
N HIS A 70 -23.81 -13.51 -6.53
CA HIS A 70 -23.71 -14.76 -7.29
C HIS A 70 -22.25 -15.11 -7.62
N ALA A 71 -22.04 -16.38 -7.98
CA ALA A 71 -20.76 -16.84 -8.50
C ALA A 71 -20.38 -16.07 -9.77
N GLY A 72 -19.13 -15.63 -9.87
CA GLY A 72 -18.64 -14.83 -11.00
C GLY A 72 -19.00 -13.35 -10.97
N ASP A 73 -19.72 -12.87 -9.95
CA ASP A 73 -20.01 -11.45 -9.76
C ASP A 73 -18.73 -10.62 -9.51
N THR A 74 -18.84 -9.31 -9.67
CA THR A 74 -17.77 -8.37 -9.32
C THR A 74 -17.83 -8.04 -7.83
N THR A 75 -16.78 -8.40 -7.10
CA THR A 75 -16.51 -7.86 -5.76
C THR A 75 -16.05 -6.41 -5.88
N ARG A 76 -16.66 -5.53 -5.10
CA ARG A 76 -16.29 -4.13 -4.93
C ARG A 76 -15.78 -3.92 -3.52
N MET A 77 -14.63 -3.28 -3.39
CA MET A 77 -14.08 -2.90 -2.10
C MET A 77 -13.88 -1.38 -2.09
N HIS A 78 -14.72 -0.70 -1.34
CA HIS A 78 -14.60 0.73 -1.09
C HIS A 78 -13.56 0.94 0.00
N VAL A 79 -12.53 1.73 -0.31
CA VAL A 79 -11.42 2.02 0.58
C VAL A 79 -11.45 3.51 0.90
N THR A 80 -11.48 3.85 2.19
CA THR A 80 -11.29 5.23 2.66
C THR A 80 -10.06 5.27 3.54
N TYR A 81 -9.08 6.09 3.16
CA TYR A 81 -7.89 6.33 3.97
C TYR A 81 -8.12 7.54 4.87
N TYR A 82 -7.89 7.37 6.17
CA TYR A 82 -7.99 8.42 7.15
C TYR A 82 -6.62 8.78 7.70
N ASP A 83 -6.35 10.08 7.80
CA ASP A 83 -5.22 10.60 8.55
C ASP A 83 -5.58 10.74 10.01
N VAL A 84 -4.65 10.39 10.89
CA VAL A 84 -4.78 10.66 12.33
C VAL A 84 -4.14 12.01 12.62
N ASN A 85 -4.97 13.04 12.76
CA ASN A 85 -4.50 14.39 13.00
C ASN A 85 -4.55 14.70 14.50
N LYS A 86 -3.37 14.93 15.10
CA LYS A 86 -3.19 15.57 16.41
C LYS A 86 -3.63 14.72 17.63
N PRO A 87 -3.26 15.12 18.87
CA PRO A 87 -3.42 14.28 20.07
C PRO A 87 -4.86 13.95 20.48
N GLY A 88 -5.87 14.59 19.86
CA GLY A 88 -7.29 14.45 20.21
C GLY A 88 -8.02 13.31 19.49
N GLY A 89 -7.37 12.61 18.55
CA GLY A 89 -7.98 11.49 17.82
C GLY A 89 -8.90 11.88 16.67
N ASP A 90 -8.89 13.15 16.25
CA ASP A 90 -9.66 13.61 15.08
C ASP A 90 -9.15 12.93 13.81
N LEU A 91 -10.10 12.40 13.03
CA LEU A 91 -9.83 11.72 11.76
C LEU A 91 -10.24 12.61 10.60
N SER A 92 -9.36 12.79 9.62
CA SER A 92 -9.73 13.40 8.33
C SER A 92 -9.62 12.38 7.22
N VAL A 93 -10.58 12.39 6.29
CA VAL A 93 -10.46 11.63 5.05
C VAL A 93 -9.35 12.23 4.21
N PHE A 94 -8.37 11.40 3.85
CA PHE A 94 -7.30 11.73 2.94
C PHE A 94 -7.67 11.36 1.50
N GLU A 95 -8.15 10.13 1.31
CA GLU A 95 -8.43 9.57 -0.03
C GLU A 95 -9.55 8.54 0.01
N THR A 96 -10.29 8.41 -1.09
CA THR A 96 -11.28 7.34 -1.27
C THR A 96 -11.23 6.76 -2.68
N PHE A 97 -11.10 5.43 -2.78
CA PHE A 97 -11.11 4.72 -4.05
C PHE A 97 -11.83 3.38 -3.95
N THR A 98 -12.20 2.81 -5.10
CA THR A 98 -12.90 1.51 -5.16
C THR A 98 -12.10 0.51 -5.97
N LEU A 99 -11.77 -0.62 -5.35
CA LEU A 99 -11.16 -1.76 -6.02
C LEU A 99 -12.25 -2.69 -6.55
N HIS A 100 -12.06 -3.18 -7.77
CA HIS A 100 -13.00 -4.07 -8.45
C HIS A 100 -12.27 -5.35 -8.84
N ARG A 101 -12.83 -6.51 -8.47
CA ARG A 101 -12.31 -7.82 -8.87
C ARG A 101 -13.46 -8.76 -9.19
N ARG A 102 -13.42 -9.39 -10.36
CA ARG A 102 -14.36 -10.47 -10.69
C ARG A 102 -14.06 -11.70 -9.86
N ARG A 103 -15.09 -12.35 -9.31
CA ARG A 103 -14.94 -13.61 -8.58
C ARG A 103 -14.55 -14.73 -9.53
N SER A 104 -13.63 -15.58 -9.10
CA SER A 104 -13.14 -16.72 -9.88
C SER A 104 -14.07 -17.94 -9.85
N ASP A 105 -15.06 -17.96 -8.95
CA ASP A 105 -16.00 -19.06 -8.77
C ASP A 105 -17.10 -19.13 -9.84
N GLY A 106 -17.14 -18.17 -10.78
CA GLY A 106 -18.04 -18.20 -11.94
C GLY A 106 -17.52 -18.99 -13.14
N HIS A 107 -16.30 -19.54 -13.07
CA HIS A 107 -15.80 -20.42 -14.12
C HIS A 107 -16.48 -21.79 -13.98
N THR A 108 -17.48 -22.04 -14.82
CA THR A 108 -17.91 -23.42 -15.13
C THR A 108 -16.80 -24.03 -15.98
N GLY A 109 -16.15 -25.07 -15.46
CA GLY A 109 -15.22 -25.90 -16.22
C GLY A 109 -15.93 -26.70 -17.31
#